data_AF-A0A940UKH9-F1
#
_entry.id   AF-A0A940UKH9-F1
#
_cell.length_a   1.000
_cell.length_b   1.000
_cell.length_c   1.000
_cell.angle_alpha   90.00
_cell.angle_beta   90.00
_cell.angle_gamma   90.00
#
_symmetry.space_group_name_H-M   'P 1'
#
loop_
_entity.id
_entity.type
_entity.pdbx_description
1 polymer ?
#
loop_
_entity_poly.entity_id
_entity_poly.type
_entity_poly.pdbx_seq_one_letter_code
_entity_poly.pdbx_strand_id
1 'polypeptide(L)'
;MKKRVAGSERNAPHPLERDLAHVFEKTQHVWPDLRKKRLFLTGGTGFFGSWLLESFAWLNTLLNTEAEIVVLSRNPGAFSRKAPHLAANKAIKLVEGDIRDFKWPEGPVDYVIHGAAQASAQLNQEEPLVMFDTIVAGTRRVLEFAREKKARRLLFISSGA
;
A
#
# COMPACT_ATOMS: atom_id res chain seq x y z
N MET A 1 -35.19 21.98 -21.38
CA MET A 1 -35.37 21.75 -19.92
C MET A 1 -34.03 21.34 -19.30
N LYS A 2 -33.38 22.25 -18.59
CA LYS A 2 -32.16 21.97 -17.81
C LYS A 2 -32.57 21.32 -16.50
N LYS A 3 -32.33 20.02 -16.32
CA LYS A 3 -32.40 19.40 -14.99
C LYS A 3 -31.08 19.67 -14.27
N ARG A 4 -31.13 20.60 -13.31
CA ARG A 4 -30.09 20.81 -12.30
C ARG A 4 -29.99 19.55 -11.46
N VAL A 5 -28.81 18.92 -11.44
CA VAL A 5 -28.45 17.97 -10.40
C VAL A 5 -27.95 18.80 -9.23
N ALA A 6 -28.62 18.66 -8.09
CA ALA A 6 -28.26 19.30 -6.84
C ALA A 6 -27.08 18.59 -6.20
N GLY A 7 -26.08 19.37 -5.78
CA GLY A 7 -25.17 19.07 -4.67
C GLY A 7 -24.11 18.01 -4.89
N SER A 8 -22.95 18.40 -5.44
CA SER A 8 -21.67 17.72 -5.13
C SER A 8 -20.66 18.78 -4.74
N GLU A 9 -20.34 18.87 -3.45
CA GLU A 9 -19.24 19.67 -2.99
C GLU A 9 -17.92 19.19 -3.63
N ARG A 10 -17.10 20.18 -4.01
CA ARG A 10 -15.66 20.14 -4.35
C ARG A 10 -15.30 19.79 -5.80
N ASN A 11 -15.37 20.82 -6.64
CA ASN A 11 -14.59 20.97 -7.87
C ASN A 11 -13.16 21.50 -7.57
N ALA A 12 -12.61 21.17 -6.39
CA ALA A 12 -11.26 21.54 -6.04
C ALA A 12 -10.31 20.48 -6.63
N PRO A 13 -9.24 20.88 -7.35
CA PRO A 13 -8.28 19.94 -7.90
C PRO A 13 -7.68 19.09 -6.78
N HIS A 14 -7.40 17.81 -7.08
CA HIS A 14 -6.80 16.93 -6.09
C HIS A 14 -5.43 17.52 -5.70
N PRO A 15 -5.09 17.64 -4.40
CA PRO A 15 -3.87 18.35 -3.99
C PRO A 15 -2.58 17.73 -4.57
N LEU A 16 -2.64 16.44 -4.94
CA LEU A 16 -1.54 15.69 -5.55
C LEU A 16 -1.72 15.46 -7.07
N GLU A 17 -2.70 16.11 -7.72
CA GLU A 17 -3.11 15.79 -9.10
C GLU A 17 -1.93 15.78 -10.09
N ARG A 18 -1.04 16.77 -10.00
CA ARG A 18 0.15 16.85 -10.86
C ARG A 18 1.05 15.62 -10.71
N ASP A 19 1.34 15.22 -9.48
CA ASP A 19 2.23 14.09 -9.21
C ASP A 19 1.57 12.77 -9.62
N LEU A 20 0.27 12.63 -9.36
CA LEU A 20 -0.51 11.46 -9.71
C LEU A 20 -0.67 11.31 -11.24
N ALA A 21 -0.87 12.42 -11.95
CA ALA A 21 -0.87 12.44 -13.41
C ALA A 21 0.50 12.04 -13.98
N HIS A 22 1.60 12.50 -13.37
CA HIS A 22 2.94 12.08 -13.75
C HIS A 22 3.14 10.56 -13.55
N VAL A 23 2.73 10.03 -12.39
CA VAL A 23 2.75 8.58 -12.14
C VAL A 23 1.95 7.84 -13.20
N PHE A 24 0.75 8.31 -13.54
CA PHE A 24 -0.08 7.70 -14.58
C PHE A 24 0.62 7.64 -15.93
N GLU A 25 1.17 8.77 -16.40
CA GLU A 25 1.85 8.89 -17.68
C GLU A 25 2.96 7.84 -17.82
N LYS A 26 3.73 7.62 -16.74
CA LYS A 26 4.85 6.66 -16.72
C LYS A 26 4.43 5.21 -16.49
N THR A 27 3.23 4.97 -15.94
CA THR A 27 2.79 3.62 -15.51
C THR A 27 1.57 3.09 -16.25
N GLN A 28 1.00 3.82 -17.21
CA GLN A 28 -0.21 3.45 -17.96
C GLN A 28 -0.23 1.98 -18.45
N HIS A 29 0.92 1.45 -18.85
CA HIS A 29 1.06 0.10 -19.41
C HIS A 29 0.90 -1.03 -18.39
N VAL A 30 1.05 -0.78 -17.08
CA VAL A 30 0.93 -1.84 -16.04
C VAL A 30 -0.45 -1.95 -15.41
N TRP A 31 -1.28 -0.92 -15.51
CA TRP A 31 -2.62 -0.91 -14.89
C TRP A 31 -3.61 -1.96 -15.42
N PRO A 32 -3.60 -2.34 -16.72
CA PRO A 32 -4.43 -3.44 -17.20
C PRO A 32 -4.21 -4.76 -16.44
N ASP A 33 -2.96 -5.05 -16.05
CA ASP A 33 -2.58 -6.28 -15.33
C ASP A 33 -3.06 -6.30 -13.88
N LEU A 34 -3.46 -5.14 -13.32
CA LEU A 34 -3.99 -5.00 -11.98
C LEU A 34 -5.52 -5.12 -11.91
N ARG A 35 -6.23 -5.22 -13.04
CA ARG A 35 -7.70 -5.31 -13.03
C ARG A 35 -8.20 -6.51 -12.24
N LYS A 36 -9.06 -6.25 -11.24
CA LYS A 36 -9.62 -7.25 -10.31
C LYS A 36 -8.55 -8.07 -9.57
N LYS A 37 -7.37 -7.48 -9.36
CA LYS A 37 -6.27 -8.09 -8.65
C LYS A 37 -6.19 -7.62 -7.21
N ARG A 38 -5.62 -8.48 -6.37
CA ARG A 38 -5.40 -8.16 -4.97
C ARG A 38 -3.92 -8.11 -4.63
N LEU A 39 -3.50 -6.96 -4.10
CA LEU A 39 -2.15 -6.71 -3.64
C LEU A 39 -2.06 -6.87 -2.13
N PHE A 40 -0.90 -7.30 -1.63
CA PHE A 40 -0.52 -7.21 -0.23
C PHE A 40 0.68 -6.27 -0.07
N LEU A 41 0.56 -5.28 0.79
CA LEU A 41 1.57 -4.25 1.02
C LEU A 41 1.97 -4.20 2.48
N THR A 42 3.23 -4.46 2.76
CA THR A 42 3.84 -4.13 4.06
C THR A 42 4.54 -2.77 3.96
N GLY A 43 4.50 -1.97 5.03
CA GLY A 43 5.14 -0.64 5.04
C GLY A 43 4.29 0.44 4.35
N GLY A 44 3.02 0.14 4.02
CA GLY A 44 2.08 1.06 3.38
C GLY A 44 1.78 2.32 4.22
N THR A 45 1.96 2.27 5.54
CA THR A 45 1.70 3.42 6.42
C THR A 45 2.90 4.37 6.58
N GLY A 46 4.07 3.99 6.03
CA GLY A 46 5.27 4.83 5.96
C GLY A 46 5.20 5.86 4.84
N PHE A 47 6.26 6.65 4.66
CA PHE A 47 6.31 7.73 3.66
C PHE A 47 6.06 7.22 2.24
N PHE A 48 6.93 6.32 1.74
CA PHE A 48 6.81 5.76 0.39
C PHE A 48 5.52 4.95 0.20
N GLY A 49 5.16 4.17 1.22
CA GLY A 49 3.92 3.39 1.22
C GLY A 49 2.66 4.26 1.07
N SER A 50 2.62 5.42 1.73
CA SER A 50 1.47 6.33 1.63
C SER A 50 1.34 6.88 0.20
N TRP A 51 2.45 7.27 -0.45
CA TRP A 51 2.44 7.70 -1.85
C TRP A 51 2.01 6.61 -2.83
N LEU A 52 2.41 5.35 -2.59
CA LEU A 52 1.89 4.20 -3.35
C LEU A 52 0.37 4.07 -3.19
N LEU A 53 -0.14 4.26 -1.97
CA LEU A 53 -1.58 4.19 -1.70
C LEU A 53 -2.37 5.36 -2.32
N GLU A 54 -1.82 6.57 -2.32
CA GLU A 54 -2.41 7.72 -3.04
C GLU A 54 -2.51 7.42 -4.55
N SER A 55 -1.41 6.95 -5.14
CA SER A 55 -1.35 6.57 -6.55
C SER A 55 -2.34 5.46 -6.88
N PHE A 56 -2.37 4.42 -6.05
CA PHE A 56 -3.30 3.30 -6.19
C PHE A 56 -4.76 3.77 -6.08
N ALA A 57 -5.11 4.53 -5.05
CA ALA A 57 -6.49 4.99 -4.83
C ALA A 57 -7.01 5.84 -5.99
N TRP A 58 -6.20 6.79 -6.46
CA TRP A 58 -6.57 7.68 -7.55
C TRP A 58 -6.72 6.91 -8.86
N LEU A 59 -5.73 6.07 -9.22
CA LEU A 59 -5.73 5.35 -10.50
C LEU A 59 -6.72 4.19 -10.53
N ASN A 60 -6.94 3.52 -9.41
CA ASN A 60 -7.98 2.50 -9.31
C ASN A 60 -9.37 3.09 -9.58
N THR A 61 -9.61 4.32 -9.10
CA THR A 61 -10.86 5.05 -9.36
C THR A 61 -10.93 5.52 -10.82
N LEU A 62 -9.89 6.19 -11.31
CA LEU A 62 -9.84 6.76 -12.67
C LEU A 62 -9.99 5.70 -13.76
N LEU A 63 -9.32 4.56 -13.59
CA LEU A 63 -9.27 3.49 -14.59
C LEU A 63 -10.31 2.39 -14.34
N ASN A 64 -11.07 2.52 -13.25
CA ASN A 64 -12.02 1.52 -12.74
C ASN A 64 -11.40 0.12 -12.74
N THR A 65 -10.23 -0.05 -12.11
CA THR A 65 -9.54 -1.35 -12.17
C THR A 65 -10.19 -2.41 -11.29
N GLU A 66 -11.01 -2.00 -10.31
CA GLU A 66 -11.59 -2.89 -9.30
C GLU A 66 -10.51 -3.68 -8.54
N ALA A 67 -9.30 -3.14 -8.46
CA ALA A 67 -8.21 -3.73 -7.71
C ALA A 67 -8.40 -3.49 -6.21
N GLU A 68 -7.84 -4.36 -5.39
CA GLU A 68 -7.80 -4.22 -3.94
C GLU A 68 -6.36 -4.27 -3.43
N ILE A 69 -6.09 -3.56 -2.33
CA ILE A 69 -4.83 -3.64 -1.61
C ILE A 69 -5.07 -3.87 -0.13
N VAL A 70 -4.38 -4.87 0.42
CA VAL A 70 -4.35 -5.15 1.86
C VAL A 70 -3.06 -4.58 2.41
N VAL A 71 -3.15 -3.68 3.37
CA VAL A 71 -2.01 -3.01 3.98
C VAL A 71 -1.80 -3.53 5.39
N LEU A 72 -0.65 -4.16 5.62
CA LEU A 72 -0.23 -4.56 6.96
C LEU A 72 0.34 -3.35 7.71
N SER A 73 -0.18 -3.09 8.91
CA SER A 73 0.32 -2.03 9.79
C SER A 73 0.32 -2.49 11.24
N ARG A 74 1.37 -2.11 11.98
CA ARG A 74 1.41 -2.29 13.45
C ARG A 74 0.41 -1.39 14.18
N ASN A 75 -0.06 -0.31 13.54
CA ASN A 75 -1.04 0.60 14.14
C ASN A 75 -1.95 1.21 13.06
N PRO A 76 -2.97 0.46 12.61
CA PRO A 76 -3.96 0.96 11.64
C PRO A 76 -4.65 2.24 12.12
N GLY A 77 -4.97 2.34 13.42
CA GLY A 77 -5.64 3.52 13.98
C GLY A 77 -4.83 4.82 13.85
N ALA A 78 -3.51 4.75 14.04
CA ALA A 78 -2.63 5.89 13.79
C ALA A 78 -2.62 6.29 12.31
N PHE A 79 -2.61 5.32 11.40
CA PHE A 79 -2.71 5.60 9.97
C PHE A 79 -4.06 6.20 9.57
N SER A 80 -5.18 5.71 10.13
CA SER A 80 -6.51 6.28 9.90
C SER A 80 -6.62 7.73 10.35
N ARG A 81 -5.91 8.13 11.41
CA ARG A 81 -5.83 9.55 11.82
C ARG A 81 -4.93 10.37 10.89
N LYS A 82 -3.82 9.78 10.43
CA LYS A 82 -2.84 10.43 9.54
C LYS A 82 -3.39 10.66 8.13
N ALA A 83 -4.11 9.67 7.57
CA ALA A 83 -4.62 9.65 6.20
C ALA A 83 -6.04 9.06 6.17
N PRO A 84 -7.04 9.79 6.71
CA PRO A 84 -8.41 9.29 6.83
C PRO A 84 -9.05 8.97 5.48
N HIS A 85 -8.70 9.70 4.42
CA HIS A 85 -9.22 9.46 3.06
C HIS A 85 -8.73 8.13 2.47
N LEU A 86 -7.47 7.74 2.74
CA LEU A 86 -6.94 6.43 2.33
C LEU A 86 -7.55 5.31 3.17
N ALA A 87 -7.67 5.51 4.49
CA ALA A 87 -8.25 4.51 5.38
C ALA A 87 -9.76 4.27 5.12
N ALA A 88 -10.48 5.28 4.63
CA ALA A 88 -11.89 5.17 4.25
C ALA A 88 -12.10 4.63 2.82
N ASN A 89 -11.04 4.46 2.03
CA ASN A 89 -11.16 3.96 0.66
C ASN A 89 -11.48 2.46 0.65
N LYS A 90 -12.58 2.07 0.02
CA LYS A 90 -13.06 0.67 -0.02
C LYS A 90 -12.08 -0.31 -0.67
N ALA A 91 -11.19 0.16 -1.55
CA ALA A 91 -10.17 -0.66 -2.18
C ALA A 91 -8.95 -0.90 -1.27
N ILE A 92 -8.83 -0.16 -0.15
CA ILE A 92 -7.71 -0.26 0.79
C ILE A 92 -8.21 -0.90 2.08
N LYS A 93 -7.69 -2.08 2.41
CA LYS A 93 -8.02 -2.82 3.64
C LYS A 93 -6.83 -2.79 4.57
N LEU A 94 -6.97 -2.15 5.74
CA LEU A 94 -5.93 -2.16 6.77
C LEU A 94 -6.05 -3.42 7.62
N VAL A 95 -4.91 -4.09 7.86
CA VAL A 95 -4.82 -5.24 8.76
C VAL A 95 -3.77 -4.95 9.82
N GLU A 96 -4.14 -5.16 11.08
CA GLU A 96 -3.22 -5.01 12.19
C GLU A 96 -2.26 -6.21 12.27
N GLY A 97 -0.97 -5.93 12.40
CA GLY A 97 0.05 -6.95 12.66
C GLY A 97 1.48 -6.47 12.43
N ASP A 98 2.44 -7.25 12.91
CA ASP A 98 3.87 -7.05 12.68
C ASP A 98 4.35 -7.96 11.55
N ILE A 99 5.34 -7.51 10.77
CA ILE A 99 5.86 -8.30 9.64
C ILE A 99 6.48 -9.63 10.07
N ARG A 100 6.90 -9.75 11.33
CA ARG A 100 7.53 -10.96 11.87
C ARG A 100 6.51 -12.08 12.15
N ASP A 101 5.26 -11.75 12.47
CA ASP A 101 4.29 -12.70 13.02
C ASP A 101 2.84 -12.52 12.55
N PHE A 102 2.57 -11.64 11.57
CA PHE A 102 1.21 -11.40 11.09
C PHE A 102 0.49 -12.69 10.66
N LYS A 103 -0.82 -12.68 10.90
CA LYS A 103 -1.74 -13.71 10.41
C LYS A 103 -2.00 -13.48 8.92
N TRP A 104 -1.96 -14.55 8.12
CA TRP A 104 -2.28 -14.48 6.69
C TRP A 104 -3.67 -13.87 6.51
N PRO A 105 -3.82 -12.72 5.83
CA PRO A 105 -5.14 -12.22 5.47
C PRO A 105 -5.90 -13.23 4.62
N GLU A 106 -7.20 -13.31 4.82
CA GLU A 106 -8.08 -14.21 4.05
C GLU A 106 -8.14 -13.83 2.57
N GLY A 107 -8.46 -14.81 1.72
CA GLY A 107 -8.61 -14.64 0.28
C GLY A 107 -7.29 -14.65 -0.51
N PRO A 108 -7.39 -14.48 -1.84
CA PRO A 108 -6.23 -14.54 -2.74
C PRO A 108 -5.37 -13.28 -2.64
N VAL A 109 -4.08 -13.43 -2.98
CA VAL A 109 -3.15 -12.32 -3.18
C VAL A 109 -2.36 -12.60 -4.46
N ASP A 110 -2.53 -11.74 -5.46
CA ASP A 110 -1.86 -11.86 -6.75
C ASP A 110 -0.45 -11.28 -6.71
N TYR A 111 -0.24 -10.19 -5.96
CA TYR A 111 1.03 -9.46 -5.91
C TYR A 111 1.39 -9.06 -4.49
N VAL A 112 2.68 -9.12 -4.16
CA VAL A 112 3.21 -8.68 -2.87
C VAL A 112 4.19 -7.54 -3.07
N ILE A 113 4.04 -6.47 -2.30
CA ILE A 113 4.99 -5.37 -2.22
C ILE A 113 5.51 -5.31 -0.79
N HIS A 114 6.79 -5.57 -0.61
CA HIS A 114 7.46 -5.51 0.68
C HIS A 114 8.25 -4.20 0.81
N GLY A 115 7.63 -3.20 1.44
CA GLY A 115 8.26 -1.93 1.81
C GLY A 115 8.41 -1.73 3.32
N ALA A 116 8.22 -2.77 4.13
CA ALA A 116 8.41 -2.69 5.57
C ALA A 116 9.86 -3.01 5.92
N ALA A 117 10.73 -2.02 5.79
CA ALA A 117 12.04 -1.99 6.41
C ALA A 117 12.09 -0.81 7.36
N GLN A 118 12.43 -1.04 8.63
CA GLN A 118 12.53 0.03 9.60
C GLN A 118 13.84 0.81 9.34
N ALA A 119 13.79 1.82 8.48
CA ALA A 119 14.91 2.74 8.23
C ALA A 119 15.05 3.77 9.36
N SER A 120 15.02 3.32 10.62
CA SER A 120 15.22 4.19 11.78
C SER A 120 16.69 4.20 12.15
N ALA A 121 17.39 5.29 11.84
CA ALA A 121 18.79 5.47 12.23
C ALA A 121 18.99 5.30 13.75
N GLN A 122 18.03 5.79 14.54
CA GLN A 122 18.03 5.64 15.99
C GLN A 122 17.91 4.17 16.41
N LEU A 123 16.94 3.41 15.87
CA LEU A 123 16.81 1.99 16.21
C LEU A 123 18.06 1.20 15.79
N ASN A 124 18.70 1.58 14.67
CA ASN A 124 19.92 0.91 14.22
C ASN A 124 21.09 1.14 15.20
N GLN A 125 21.14 2.31 15.83
CA GLN A 125 22.16 2.67 16.81
C GLN A 125 21.88 2.07 18.19
N GLU A 126 20.63 2.13 18.64
CA GLU A 126 20.22 1.76 19.99
C GLU A 126 19.88 0.26 20.12
N GLU A 127 19.25 -0.33 19.09
CA GLU A 127 18.75 -1.71 19.11
C GLU A 127 19.01 -2.45 17.77
N PRO A 128 20.28 -2.61 17.34
CA PRO A 128 20.65 -3.18 16.05
C PRO A 128 20.16 -4.62 15.84
N LEU A 129 20.10 -5.43 16.91
CA LEU A 129 19.60 -6.81 16.81
C LEU A 129 18.09 -6.84 16.56
N VAL A 130 17.33 -5.93 17.17
CA VAL A 130 15.89 -5.81 16.90
C VAL A 130 15.66 -5.38 15.45
N MET A 131 16.50 -4.47 14.94
CA MET A 131 16.48 -4.11 13.52
C MET A 131 16.79 -5.31 12.63
N PHE A 132 17.86 -6.04 12.92
CA PHE A 132 18.27 -7.21 12.16
C PHE A 132 17.15 -8.27 12.11
N ASP A 133 16.58 -8.62 13.26
CA ASP A 133 15.50 -9.60 13.36
C ASP A 133 14.26 -9.12 12.60
N THR A 134 13.91 -7.83 12.72
CA THR A 134 12.79 -7.24 11.98
C THR A 134 12.99 -7.36 10.47
N ILE A 135 14.18 -7.04 9.97
CA ILE A 135 14.48 -7.12 8.54
C ILE A 135 14.52 -8.58 8.08
N VAL A 136 15.32 -9.43 8.72
CA VAL A 136 15.59 -10.79 8.26
C VAL A 136 14.38 -11.70 8.50
N ALA A 137 13.85 -11.75 9.72
CA ALA A 137 12.70 -12.59 10.04
C ALA A 137 11.43 -12.05 9.36
N GLY A 138 11.25 -10.73 9.31
CA GLY A 138 10.14 -10.11 8.59
C GLY A 138 10.16 -10.39 7.09
N THR A 139 11.33 -10.25 6.45
CA THR A 139 11.47 -10.57 5.01
C THR A 139 11.20 -12.06 4.76
N ARG A 140 11.76 -12.96 5.58
CA ARG A 140 11.48 -14.41 5.52
C ARG A 140 9.98 -14.67 5.58
N ARG A 141 9.30 -14.06 6.55
CA ARG A 141 7.86 -14.24 6.77
C ARG A 141 7.03 -13.77 5.57
N VAL A 142 7.40 -12.65 4.95
CA VAL A 142 6.72 -12.14 3.75
C VAL A 142 6.97 -13.02 2.53
N LEU A 143 8.17 -13.61 2.40
CA LEU A 143 8.47 -14.59 1.34
C LEU A 143 7.66 -15.88 1.52
N GLU A 144 7.57 -16.40 2.74
CA GLU A 144 6.72 -17.55 3.08
C GLU A 144 5.24 -17.26 2.76
N PHE A 145 4.77 -16.08 3.13
CA PHE A 145 3.43 -15.60 2.80
C PHE A 145 3.16 -15.58 1.29
N ALA A 146 4.08 -14.97 0.52
CA ALA A 146 3.97 -14.89 -0.93
C ALA A 146 3.92 -16.27 -1.59
N ARG A 147 4.77 -17.20 -1.10
CA ARG A 147 4.77 -18.61 -1.55
C ARG A 147 3.44 -19.30 -1.24
N GLU A 148 2.94 -19.16 -0.01
CA GLU A 148 1.69 -19.78 0.44
C GLU A 148 0.48 -19.30 -0.36
N LYS A 149 0.41 -17.98 -0.61
CA LYS A 149 -0.64 -17.39 -1.44
C LYS A 149 -0.47 -17.62 -2.94
N LYS A 150 0.62 -18.26 -3.36
CA LYS A 150 1.01 -18.45 -4.77
C LYS A 150 0.99 -17.11 -5.53
N ALA A 151 1.52 -16.06 -4.88
CA ALA A 151 1.61 -14.74 -5.47
C ALA A 151 2.42 -14.80 -6.76
N ARG A 152 1.96 -14.09 -7.79
CA ARG A 152 2.56 -14.09 -9.11
C ARG A 152 3.93 -13.41 -9.11
N ARG A 153 4.04 -12.32 -8.36
CA ARG A 153 5.27 -11.53 -8.21
C ARG A 153 5.36 -10.95 -6.81
N LEU A 154 6.60 -10.79 -6.36
CA LEU A 154 6.94 -10.05 -5.16
C LEU A 154 7.94 -8.95 -5.55
N LEU A 155 7.65 -7.72 -5.14
CA LEU A 155 8.58 -6.59 -5.19
C LEU A 155 9.13 -6.34 -3.79
N PHE A 156 10.45 -6.42 -3.66
CA PHE A 156 11.17 -6.04 -2.45
C PHE A 156 11.72 -4.61 -2.62
N ILE A 157 11.41 -3.71 -1.69
CA ILE A 157 11.93 -2.34 -1.70
C ILE A 157 13.13 -2.28 -0.76
N SER A 158 14.33 -2.21 -1.34
CA SER A 158 15.57 -2.03 -0.60
C SER A 158 15.86 -0.54 -0.32
N SER A 159 16.81 -0.26 0.56
CA SER A 159 17.43 1.06 0.66
C SER A 159 18.48 1.26 -0.44
N GLY A 160 18.59 2.49 -0.95
CA GLY A 160 19.78 2.94 -1.67
C GLY A 160 20.88 3.28 -0.68
N ALA A 161 22.12 2.87 -0.99
CA ALA A 161 23.32 3.31 -0.28
C ALA A 161 23.77 4.67 -0.81
#